data_AF-F4MY33-F1
#
_entry.id   AF-F4MY33-F1
#
_cell.length_a   1.000
_cell.length_b   1.000
_cell.length_c   1.000
_cell.angle_alpha   90.00
_cell.angle_beta   90.00
_cell.angle_gamma   90.00
#
_symmetry.space_group_name_H-M   'P 1'
#
loop_
_entity.id
_entity.type
_entity.pdbx_description
1 polymer ?
#
loop_
_entity_poly.entity_id
_entity_poly.type
_entity_poly.pdbx_seq_one_letter_code
_entity_poly.pdbx_strand_id
1 'polypeptide(L)'
;MKRYKGVAWDQSPLFKKVYEEEYGQLGGEPYGCLVADYYFDHTAPDVDLLASIGKVAASAHVPFITGAAPSVLQMESWQELSNPRDLTKIFTQNLEYAAWNSLRQSEDSRYIGLAMPRFLARLPYGIRTNPVDAFHFEETTDGADHGKYVWSNAAYAMAVNINRSFKEYGWCTLIRGVESGGVVEGLPCHTFPTDDGGIDMKCPTEIAISDRREAELAKNGFIPLVHRKNTDYAAFIGAQSLQKPAEYYDSDATANANLSARLPYLFACSRFAHYLKCIVRDKIGSFKERDEMQRWLNDWVMNYVDGDPANSSIETKARRPLAAAEVIVEDVEGNPGYYQAKFFLRPHFQLEGLTVSLRMVAKLPSLKDVA
;
A
#
# COMPACT_ATOMS: atom_id res chain seq x y z
N MET A 1 8.74 1.87 21.96
CA MET A 1 8.10 3.16 21.62
C MET A 1 7.52 3.92 22.81
N LYS A 2 6.79 3.30 23.77
CA LYS A 2 6.14 4.03 24.89
C LYS A 2 7.04 4.98 25.71
N ARG A 3 8.32 4.65 25.89
CA ARG A 3 9.31 5.49 26.61
C ARG A 3 9.94 6.62 25.78
N TYR A 4 9.68 6.63 24.47
CA TYR A 4 10.34 7.50 23.48
C TYR A 4 9.31 8.37 22.74
N LYS A 5 8.26 8.81 23.44
CA LYS A 5 7.20 9.66 22.87
C LYS A 5 7.68 11.10 22.70
N GLY A 6 7.00 11.85 21.83
CA GLY A 6 7.26 13.28 21.63
C GLY A 6 8.56 13.52 20.88
N VAL A 7 9.51 14.23 21.49
CA VAL A 7 10.78 14.65 20.86
C VAL A 7 11.80 13.50 20.80
N ALA A 8 11.74 12.53 21.73
CA ALA A 8 12.75 11.47 21.87
C ALA A 8 12.53 10.25 20.97
N TRP A 9 11.70 10.34 19.93
CA TRP A 9 11.33 9.21 19.07
C TRP A 9 12.52 8.73 18.20
N ASP A 10 13.42 9.65 17.86
CA ASP A 10 14.70 9.43 17.18
C ASP A 10 15.70 8.63 18.03
N GLN A 11 15.53 8.58 19.35
CA GLN A 11 16.36 7.76 20.23
C GLN A 11 15.80 6.35 20.44
N SER A 12 14.67 6.02 19.81
CA SER A 12 14.01 4.74 20.00
C SER A 12 14.82 3.59 19.40
N PRO A 13 14.79 2.37 19.99
CA PRO A 13 15.50 1.22 19.44
C PRO A 13 15.10 0.88 18.00
N LEU A 14 13.84 1.13 17.62
CA LEU A 14 13.36 0.92 16.26
C LEU A 14 14.00 1.93 15.30
N PHE A 15 14.06 3.21 15.68
CA PHE A 15 14.73 4.23 14.86
C PHE A 15 16.21 3.92 14.69
N LYS A 16 16.90 3.54 15.76
CA LYS A 16 18.33 3.16 15.67
C LYS A 16 18.56 2.04 14.66
N LYS A 17 17.75 0.98 14.73
CA LYS A 17 17.87 -0.16 13.81
C LYS A 17 17.52 0.17 12.37
N VAL A 18 16.43 0.90 12.15
CA VAL A 18 15.91 1.14 10.79
C VAL A 18 16.64 2.32 10.12
N TYR A 19 16.89 3.39 10.87
CA TYR A 19 17.49 4.62 10.37
C TYR A 19 18.99 4.66 10.62
N GLU A 20 19.46 4.63 11.88
CA GLU A 20 20.88 4.89 12.18
C GLU A 20 21.82 3.81 11.67
N GLU A 21 21.51 2.53 11.94
CA GLU A 21 22.35 1.37 11.62
C GLU A 21 22.45 1.11 10.10
N GLU A 22 21.44 1.54 9.31
CA GLU A 22 21.36 1.24 7.87
C GLU A 22 21.25 2.50 6.99
N TYR A 23 20.09 3.18 6.97
CA TYR A 23 19.84 4.33 6.07
C TYR A 23 20.80 5.52 6.31
N GLY A 24 21.13 5.78 7.57
CA GLY A 24 22.05 6.83 8.01
C GLY A 24 23.52 6.41 7.93
N GLN A 25 23.80 5.11 8.00
CA GLN A 25 25.15 4.55 8.05
C GLN A 25 25.83 4.57 6.68
N LEU A 26 27.08 5.01 6.64
CA LEU A 26 27.90 4.90 5.43
C LEU A 26 28.17 3.43 5.12
N GLY A 27 27.76 2.99 3.92
CA GLY A 27 27.84 1.59 3.50
C GLY A 27 26.68 0.70 3.97
N GLY A 28 25.70 1.25 4.70
CA GLY A 28 24.48 0.52 5.07
C GLY A 28 23.50 0.33 3.91
N GLU A 29 22.53 -0.56 4.10
CA GLU A 29 21.52 -0.95 3.12
C GLU A 29 20.12 -0.47 3.57
N PRO A 30 19.57 0.59 2.94
CA PRO A 30 18.24 1.08 3.28
C PRO A 30 17.15 -0.01 3.19
N TYR A 31 16.41 -0.21 4.27
CA TYR A 31 15.24 -1.09 4.26
C TYR A 31 14.18 -0.59 3.28
N GLY A 32 13.67 -1.46 2.40
CA GLY A 32 12.69 -1.08 1.38
C GLY A 32 11.23 -1.01 1.87
N CYS A 33 10.86 -1.90 2.79
CA CYS A 33 9.52 -1.99 3.37
C CYS A 33 9.61 -2.63 4.77
N LEU A 34 8.77 -2.19 5.70
CA LEU A 34 8.58 -2.85 6.98
C LEU A 34 7.24 -3.57 6.98
N VAL A 35 7.24 -4.84 7.39
CA VAL A 35 6.02 -5.65 7.52
C VAL A 35 5.91 -6.07 8.96
N ALA A 36 4.76 -5.80 9.58
CA ALA A 36 4.51 -6.22 10.95
C ALA A 36 3.24 -7.06 11.04
N ASP A 37 3.39 -8.22 11.67
CA ASP A 37 2.28 -9.12 11.97
C ASP A 37 1.57 -8.73 13.25
N TYR A 38 0.89 -7.59 13.18
CA TYR A 38 -0.01 -7.10 14.21
C TYR A 38 -1.34 -6.73 13.56
N TYR A 39 -2.36 -6.58 14.40
CA TYR A 39 -3.66 -6.06 14.03
C TYR A 39 -3.91 -4.81 14.85
N PHE A 40 -4.08 -3.68 14.19
CA PHE A 40 -4.28 -2.39 14.84
C PHE A 40 -5.74 -1.95 14.76
N ASP A 41 -6.19 -1.25 15.80
CA ASP A 41 -7.51 -0.63 15.85
C ASP A 41 -7.46 0.88 16.17
N HIS A 42 -8.64 1.45 16.42
CA HIS A 42 -8.81 2.88 16.68
C HIS A 42 -8.48 3.29 18.13
N THR A 43 -8.09 2.36 18.99
CA THR A 43 -7.81 2.64 20.41
C THR A 43 -6.57 3.53 20.55
N ALA A 44 -6.51 4.31 21.63
CA ALA A 44 -5.41 5.23 21.87
C ALA A 44 -4.01 4.57 21.88
N PRO A 45 -3.80 3.37 22.48
CA PRO A 45 -2.50 2.71 22.43
C PRO A 45 -2.04 2.34 21.02
N ASP A 46 -2.96 1.89 20.16
CA ASP A 46 -2.68 1.47 18.80
C ASP A 46 -2.43 2.67 17.90
N VAL A 47 -3.25 3.71 18.01
CA VAL A 47 -3.04 5.00 17.32
C VAL A 47 -1.69 5.60 17.70
N ASP A 48 -1.34 5.61 18.99
CA ASP A 48 -0.05 6.10 19.47
C ASP A 48 1.13 5.32 18.88
N LEU A 49 1.00 3.99 18.77
CA LEU A 49 2.03 3.13 18.23
C LEU A 49 2.17 3.32 16.72
N LEU A 50 1.06 3.34 15.98
CA LEU A 50 1.03 3.63 14.54
C LEU A 50 1.62 5.00 14.23
N ALA A 51 1.26 6.05 15.00
CA ALA A 51 1.83 7.38 14.84
C ALA A 51 3.36 7.38 15.06
N SER A 52 3.83 6.64 16.06
CA SER A 52 5.26 6.54 16.38
C SER A 52 6.04 5.77 15.30
N ILE A 53 5.49 4.66 14.81
CA ILE A 53 6.10 3.87 13.72
C ILE A 53 6.05 4.67 12.41
N GLY A 54 4.93 5.35 12.14
CA GLY A 54 4.76 6.24 10.98
C GLY A 54 5.86 7.29 10.87
N LYS A 55 6.26 7.92 11.98
CA LYS A 55 7.39 8.87 12.02
C LYS A 55 8.73 8.22 11.64
N VAL A 56 9.00 7.02 12.17
CA VAL A 56 10.22 6.27 11.83
C VAL A 56 10.21 5.86 10.35
N ALA A 57 9.10 5.32 9.88
CA ALA A 57 8.85 4.93 8.50
C ALA A 57 9.02 6.12 7.54
N ALA A 58 8.44 7.27 7.87
CA ALA A 58 8.53 8.49 7.07
C ALA A 58 9.96 9.02 6.97
N SER A 59 10.71 8.97 8.08
CA SER A 59 12.07 9.49 8.14
C SER A 59 13.07 8.60 7.40
N ALA A 60 12.90 7.28 7.46
CA ALA A 60 13.74 6.32 6.75
C ALA A 60 13.26 6.05 5.31
N HIS A 61 12.15 6.66 4.87
CA HIS A 61 11.48 6.37 3.59
C HIS A 61 11.15 4.88 3.43
N VAL A 62 10.50 4.28 4.43
CA VAL A 62 10.20 2.85 4.45
C VAL A 62 8.72 2.65 4.74
N PRO A 63 7.87 2.40 3.73
CA PRO A 63 6.47 2.10 3.95
C PRO A 63 6.27 0.91 4.92
N PHE A 64 5.39 1.09 5.89
CA PHE A 64 5.03 0.15 6.94
C PHE A 64 3.67 -0.50 6.63
N ILE A 65 3.68 -1.82 6.42
CA ILE A 65 2.49 -2.62 6.08
C ILE A 65 2.14 -3.53 7.26
N THR A 66 0.88 -3.51 7.68
CA THR A 66 0.39 -4.31 8.80
C THR A 66 -1.09 -4.64 8.63
N GLY A 67 -1.67 -5.40 9.56
CA GLY A 67 -3.09 -5.79 9.51
C GLY A 67 -3.99 -4.78 10.21
N ALA A 68 -5.22 -4.60 9.70
CA ALA A 68 -6.29 -3.97 10.47
C ALA A 68 -7.02 -5.01 11.35
N ALA A 69 -7.41 -4.62 12.55
CA ALA A 69 -8.31 -5.42 13.38
C ALA A 69 -9.79 -5.15 13.01
N PRO A 70 -10.72 -6.13 13.13
CA PRO A 70 -12.15 -5.90 12.92
C PRO A 70 -12.73 -4.78 13.81
N SER A 71 -12.17 -4.61 15.01
CA SER A 71 -12.59 -3.59 15.99
C SER A 71 -12.39 -2.15 15.47
N VAL A 72 -11.55 -1.93 14.46
CA VAL A 72 -11.41 -0.62 13.80
C VAL A 72 -12.68 -0.17 13.07
N LEU A 73 -13.60 -1.10 12.77
CA LEU A 73 -14.91 -0.83 12.19
C LEU A 73 -16.05 -1.15 13.18
N GLN A 74 -15.75 -1.23 14.48
CA GLN A 74 -16.69 -1.64 15.53
C GLN A 74 -17.31 -3.03 15.27
N MET A 75 -16.52 -3.95 14.74
CA MET A 75 -16.93 -5.34 14.49
C MET A 75 -16.16 -6.28 15.41
N GLU A 76 -16.76 -7.39 15.79
CA GLU A 76 -16.05 -8.48 16.47
C GLU A 76 -15.33 -9.37 15.44
N SER A 77 -15.93 -9.50 14.25
CA SER A 77 -15.40 -10.29 13.15
C SER A 77 -15.56 -9.59 11.81
N TRP A 78 -14.64 -9.87 10.87
CA TRP A 78 -14.78 -9.42 9.49
C TRP A 78 -16.03 -9.97 8.78
N GLN A 79 -16.69 -11.00 9.33
CA GLN A 79 -17.99 -11.48 8.83
C GLN A 79 -19.08 -10.40 8.83
N GLU A 80 -18.96 -9.42 9.72
CA GLU A 80 -19.96 -8.37 9.88
C GLU A 80 -19.80 -7.23 8.88
N LEU A 81 -18.76 -7.26 8.02
CA LEU A 81 -18.45 -6.18 7.09
C LEU A 81 -19.58 -5.86 6.09
N SER A 82 -20.46 -6.84 5.83
CA SER A 82 -21.64 -6.64 4.99
C SER A 82 -22.76 -5.86 5.69
N ASN A 83 -22.79 -5.83 7.03
CA ASN A 83 -23.90 -5.29 7.84
C ASN A 83 -24.05 -3.75 7.78
N PRO A 84 -22.99 -2.92 8.01
CA PRO A 84 -23.18 -1.48 8.15
C PRO A 84 -23.46 -0.82 6.80
N ARG A 85 -24.55 -0.07 6.65
CA ARG A 85 -24.89 0.52 5.34
C ARG A 85 -23.83 1.44 4.75
N ASP A 86 -23.02 2.11 5.57
CA ASP A 86 -21.97 3.06 5.16
C ASP A 86 -20.82 3.02 6.17
N LEU A 87 -19.65 2.54 5.73
CA LEU A 87 -18.46 2.43 6.59
C LEU A 87 -17.88 3.80 6.96
N THR A 88 -18.07 4.82 6.13
CA THR A 88 -17.52 6.17 6.36
C THR A 88 -18.17 6.84 7.57
N LYS A 89 -19.42 6.48 7.89
CA LYS A 89 -20.14 7.02 9.05
C LYS A 89 -19.54 6.58 10.37
N ILE A 90 -18.94 5.39 10.43
CA ILE A 90 -18.28 4.87 11.63
C ILE A 90 -17.19 5.86 12.08
N PHE A 91 -16.38 6.33 11.13
CA PHE A 91 -15.28 7.27 11.40
C PHE A 91 -15.71 8.71 11.62
N THR A 92 -16.81 9.14 11.01
CA THR A 92 -17.21 10.57 11.02
C THR A 92 -18.21 10.92 12.13
N GLN A 93 -19.02 9.96 12.59
CA GLN A 93 -20.07 10.22 13.59
C GLN A 93 -19.68 9.78 15.00
N ASN A 94 -18.70 8.89 15.15
CA ASN A 94 -18.25 8.44 16.47
C ASN A 94 -17.04 9.25 16.95
N LEU A 95 -17.17 9.86 18.12
CA LEU A 95 -16.13 10.65 18.78
C LEU A 95 -14.94 9.81 19.26
N GLU A 96 -15.09 8.49 19.45
CA GLU A 96 -13.99 7.58 19.79
C GLU A 96 -12.88 7.56 18.72
N TYR A 97 -13.22 7.90 17.48
CA TYR A 97 -12.30 7.96 16.34
C TYR A 97 -11.55 9.29 16.22
N ALA A 98 -11.68 10.22 17.19
CA ALA A 98 -11.00 11.51 17.12
C ALA A 98 -9.47 11.35 16.92
N ALA A 99 -8.83 10.49 17.70
CA ALA A 99 -7.39 10.23 17.59
C ALA A 99 -7.02 9.52 16.28
N TRP A 100 -7.85 8.57 15.83
CA TRP A 100 -7.69 7.89 14.53
C TRP A 100 -7.76 8.88 13.36
N ASN A 101 -8.73 9.78 13.37
CA ASN A 101 -8.89 10.80 12.35
C ASN A 101 -7.73 11.80 12.36
N SER A 102 -7.22 12.18 13.53
CA SER A 102 -5.99 12.99 13.64
C SER A 102 -4.77 12.28 13.07
N LEU A 103 -4.62 10.96 13.31
CA LEU A 103 -3.57 10.15 12.69
C LEU A 103 -3.71 10.15 11.16
N ARG A 104 -4.91 9.94 10.62
CA ARG A 104 -5.16 9.97 9.16
C ARG A 104 -4.90 11.33 8.52
N GLN A 105 -4.98 12.42 9.28
CA GLN A 105 -4.64 13.77 8.80
C GLN A 105 -3.13 14.05 8.85
N SER A 106 -2.36 13.25 9.57
CA SER A 106 -0.91 13.39 9.65
C SER A 106 -0.25 13.05 8.31
N GLU A 107 0.73 13.87 7.92
CA GLU A 107 1.55 13.60 6.74
C GLU A 107 2.34 12.29 6.81
N ASP A 108 2.73 11.86 8.02
CA ASP A 108 3.51 10.63 8.22
C ASP A 108 2.66 9.37 7.98
N SER A 109 1.33 9.48 8.10
CA SER A 109 0.40 8.35 7.91
C SER A 109 0.36 7.82 6.48
N ARG A 110 0.92 8.57 5.52
CA ARG A 110 1.06 8.09 4.13
C ARG A 110 1.96 6.87 4.01
N TYR A 111 2.89 6.70 4.95
CA TYR A 111 3.77 5.54 5.00
C TYR A 111 3.13 4.32 5.68
N ILE A 112 1.87 4.40 6.13
CA ILE A 112 1.19 3.29 6.81
C ILE A 112 0.18 2.66 5.86
N GLY A 113 0.27 1.34 5.67
CA GLY A 113 -0.70 0.54 4.93
C GLY A 113 -1.35 -0.50 5.83
N LEU A 114 -2.69 -0.54 5.85
CA LEU A 114 -3.47 -1.47 6.66
C LEU A 114 -4.20 -2.49 5.78
N ALA A 115 -3.66 -3.70 5.70
CA ALA A 115 -4.24 -4.79 4.93
C ALA A 115 -5.35 -5.52 5.69
N MET A 116 -6.43 -5.86 4.98
CA MET A 116 -7.56 -6.62 5.51
C MET A 116 -8.34 -7.29 4.37
N PRO A 117 -9.17 -8.30 4.61
CA PRO A 117 -9.22 -9.11 5.82
C PRO A 117 -8.08 -10.14 5.81
N ARG A 118 -8.01 -11.04 6.79
CA ARG A 118 -7.05 -12.15 6.77
C ARG A 118 -7.39 -13.15 5.67
N PHE A 119 -6.41 -13.98 5.31
CA PHE A 119 -6.57 -15.07 4.36
C PHE A 119 -6.23 -16.42 4.99
N LEU A 120 -6.74 -17.50 4.42
CA LEU A 120 -6.56 -18.83 4.97
C LEU A 120 -5.10 -19.29 4.82
N ALA A 121 -4.45 -19.64 5.93
CA ALA A 121 -3.02 -20.00 5.93
C ALA A 121 -2.78 -21.43 5.43
N ARG A 122 -3.71 -22.34 5.74
CA ARG A 122 -3.62 -23.76 5.38
C ARG A 122 -5.01 -24.37 5.23
N LEU A 123 -5.09 -25.49 4.53
CA LEU A 123 -6.28 -26.32 4.54
C LEU A 123 -6.45 -27.00 5.91
N PRO A 124 -7.69 -27.17 6.40
CA PRO A 124 -7.98 -28.01 7.55
C PRO A 124 -7.48 -29.43 7.32
N TYR A 125 -6.95 -30.05 8.38
CA TYR A 125 -6.55 -31.44 8.34
C TYR A 125 -7.77 -32.35 8.17
N GLY A 126 -7.65 -33.31 7.28
CA GLY A 126 -8.70 -34.30 7.05
C GLY A 126 -8.20 -35.35 6.08
N ILE A 127 -8.75 -36.56 6.15
CA ILE A 127 -8.26 -37.72 5.39
C ILE A 127 -8.30 -37.46 3.88
N ARG A 128 -9.24 -36.62 3.40
CA ARG A 128 -9.42 -36.31 1.98
C ARG A 128 -8.76 -35.00 1.53
N THR A 129 -8.51 -34.07 2.45
CA THR A 129 -8.05 -32.71 2.15
C THR A 129 -6.57 -32.54 2.41
N ASN A 130 -6.15 -32.77 3.66
CA ASN A 130 -4.78 -32.59 4.14
C ASN A 130 -4.51 -33.65 5.22
N PRO A 131 -4.13 -34.88 4.84
CA PRO A 131 -3.98 -35.97 5.78
C PRO A 131 -2.73 -35.79 6.66
N VAL A 132 -2.80 -36.32 7.89
CA VAL A 132 -1.65 -36.39 8.80
C VAL A 132 -1.06 -37.79 8.73
N ASP A 133 0.26 -37.89 8.53
CA ASP A 133 0.95 -39.19 8.36
C ASP A 133 0.97 -40.04 9.63
N ALA A 134 1.00 -39.40 10.80
CA ALA A 134 1.26 -40.08 12.08
C ALA A 134 0.02 -40.78 12.66
N PHE A 135 -1.18 -40.23 12.47
CA PHE A 135 -2.42 -40.77 13.00
C PHE A 135 -3.63 -40.25 12.24
N HIS A 136 -4.75 -40.97 12.34
CA HIS A 136 -6.02 -40.53 11.78
C HIS A 136 -6.53 -39.31 12.54
N PHE A 137 -6.45 -38.15 11.89
CA PHE A 137 -6.91 -36.87 12.43
C PHE A 137 -7.90 -36.22 11.46
N GLU A 138 -9.02 -35.77 12.01
CA GLU A 138 -10.03 -34.98 11.31
C GLU A 138 -10.21 -33.67 12.08
N GLU A 139 -9.85 -32.55 11.46
CA GLU A 139 -10.00 -31.23 12.04
C GLU A 139 -11.46 -30.79 11.93
N THR A 140 -12.09 -30.60 13.08
CA THR A 140 -13.47 -30.15 13.15
C THR A 140 -13.55 -28.67 12.80
N THR A 141 -13.86 -28.35 11.54
CA THR A 141 -14.11 -26.97 11.04
C THR A 141 -15.57 -26.73 10.66
N ASP A 142 -16.47 -27.52 11.23
CA ASP A 142 -17.91 -27.51 10.94
C ASP A 142 -18.58 -26.19 11.34
N GLY A 143 -19.42 -25.70 10.43
CA GLY A 143 -20.31 -24.55 10.62
C GLY A 143 -19.82 -23.21 10.06
N ALA A 144 -20.57 -22.16 10.40
CA ALA A 144 -20.28 -20.78 10.06
C ALA A 144 -19.22 -20.13 10.98
N ASP A 145 -18.57 -20.90 11.87
CA ASP A 145 -17.57 -20.38 12.79
C ASP A 145 -16.20 -20.27 12.10
N HIS A 146 -15.79 -19.03 11.82
CA HIS A 146 -14.50 -18.75 11.20
C HIS A 146 -13.33 -18.94 12.17
N GLY A 147 -13.56 -18.96 13.48
CA GLY A 147 -12.51 -19.10 14.50
C GLY A 147 -11.78 -20.45 14.46
N LYS A 148 -12.37 -21.47 13.84
CA LYS A 148 -11.79 -22.81 13.69
C LYS A 148 -10.72 -22.90 12.59
N TYR A 149 -10.67 -21.91 11.69
CA TYR A 149 -9.68 -21.87 10.61
C TYR A 149 -8.42 -21.12 11.04
N VAL A 150 -7.26 -21.52 10.50
CA VAL A 150 -6.00 -20.82 10.73
C VAL A 150 -5.86 -19.67 9.74
N TRP A 151 -6.03 -18.45 10.23
CA TRP A 151 -5.94 -17.24 9.42
C TRP A 151 -4.55 -16.61 9.48
N SER A 152 -4.04 -16.21 8.32
CA SER A 152 -2.80 -15.46 8.15
C SER A 152 -3.09 -13.99 7.82
N ASN A 153 -2.24 -13.11 8.33
CA ASN A 153 -2.36 -11.67 8.12
C ASN A 153 -2.17 -11.30 6.64
N ALA A 154 -3.10 -10.54 6.06
CA ALA A 154 -3.00 -10.07 4.67
C ALA A 154 -1.80 -9.14 4.43
N ALA A 155 -1.19 -8.58 5.48
CA ALA A 155 0.07 -7.86 5.36
C ALA A 155 1.16 -8.72 4.69
N TYR A 156 1.19 -10.03 4.95
CA TYR A 156 2.13 -10.94 4.30
C TYR A 156 1.83 -11.15 2.82
N ALA A 157 0.55 -11.23 2.43
CA ALA A 157 0.19 -11.33 1.02
C ALA A 157 0.60 -10.07 0.24
N MET A 158 0.42 -8.88 0.84
CA MET A 158 0.91 -7.63 0.27
C MET A 158 2.45 -7.60 0.20
N ALA A 159 3.14 -8.09 1.23
CA ALA A 159 4.59 -8.18 1.24
C ALA A 159 5.15 -9.08 0.13
N VAL A 160 4.49 -10.21 -0.15
CA VAL A 160 4.84 -11.09 -1.28
C VAL A 160 4.70 -10.35 -2.61
N ASN A 161 3.62 -9.59 -2.80
CA ASN A 161 3.44 -8.80 -4.01
C ASN A 161 4.50 -7.68 -4.16
N ILE A 162 4.84 -7.00 -3.07
CA ILE A 162 5.93 -6.00 -3.06
C ILE A 162 7.25 -6.64 -3.47
N ASN A 163 7.60 -7.79 -2.90
CA ASN A 163 8.84 -8.51 -3.23
C ASN A 163 8.83 -9.03 -4.67
N ARG A 164 7.70 -9.53 -5.16
CA ARG A 164 7.54 -9.98 -6.56
C ARG A 164 7.76 -8.83 -7.52
N SER A 165 7.10 -7.70 -7.28
CA SER A 165 7.22 -6.47 -8.08
C SER A 165 8.68 -6.01 -8.17
N PHE A 166 9.36 -5.94 -7.02
CA PHE A 166 10.77 -5.58 -6.96
C PHE A 166 11.66 -6.58 -7.70
N LYS A 167 11.41 -7.89 -7.55
CA LYS A 167 12.19 -8.94 -8.20
C LYS A 167 12.08 -8.90 -9.73
N GLU A 168 10.89 -8.64 -10.25
CA GLU A 168 10.63 -8.67 -11.69
C GLU A 168 11.04 -7.37 -12.37
N TYR A 169 10.74 -6.22 -11.76
CA TYR A 169 10.86 -4.90 -12.39
C TYR A 169 11.92 -3.98 -11.76
N GLY A 170 12.42 -4.30 -10.56
CA GLY A 170 13.33 -3.44 -9.79
C GLY A 170 12.63 -2.33 -9.01
N TRP A 171 11.29 -2.28 -9.08
CA TRP A 171 10.44 -1.26 -8.46
C TRP A 171 9.19 -1.90 -7.88
N CYS A 172 8.63 -1.29 -6.83
CA CYS A 172 7.40 -1.77 -6.17
C CYS A 172 6.16 -0.98 -6.62
N THR A 173 6.08 -0.65 -7.92
CA THR A 173 4.95 0.11 -8.49
C THR A 173 3.78 -0.78 -8.91
N LEU A 174 4.04 -2.04 -9.25
CA LEU A 174 3.04 -3.03 -9.65
C LEU A 174 2.75 -4.00 -8.51
N ILE A 175 1.96 -3.56 -7.54
CA ILE A 175 1.60 -4.32 -6.32
C ILE A 175 0.07 -4.42 -6.12
N ARG A 176 -0.71 -3.90 -7.07
CA ARG A 176 -2.18 -3.77 -7.00
C ARG A 176 -2.81 -4.06 -8.35
N GLY A 177 -4.12 -4.24 -8.38
CA GLY A 177 -4.91 -4.60 -9.56
C GLY A 177 -4.74 -6.06 -9.96
N VAL A 178 -5.77 -6.61 -10.62
CA VAL A 178 -5.84 -8.04 -10.97
C VAL A 178 -4.77 -8.43 -11.99
N GLU A 179 -4.55 -7.60 -13.00
CA GLU A 179 -3.58 -7.83 -14.08
C GLU A 179 -2.26 -7.07 -13.89
N SER A 180 -2.11 -6.33 -12.77
CA SER A 180 -1.00 -5.40 -12.53
C SER A 180 -0.20 -5.72 -11.26
N GLY A 181 -0.10 -7.00 -10.93
CA GLY A 181 0.77 -7.50 -9.86
C GLY A 181 0.15 -7.56 -8.47
N GLY A 182 -1.14 -7.25 -8.33
CA GLY A 182 -1.88 -7.32 -7.06
C GLY A 182 -2.48 -8.69 -6.72
N VAL A 183 -2.34 -9.68 -7.61
CA VAL A 183 -2.94 -11.00 -7.46
C VAL A 183 -2.18 -11.87 -6.45
N VAL A 184 -2.95 -12.59 -5.65
CA VAL A 184 -2.54 -13.61 -4.69
C VAL A 184 -3.14 -14.92 -5.16
N GLU A 185 -2.27 -15.83 -5.59
CA GLU A 185 -2.64 -17.10 -6.23
C GLU A 185 -2.44 -18.26 -5.26
N GLY A 186 -3.11 -19.39 -5.53
CA GLY A 186 -2.93 -20.62 -4.77
C GLY A 186 -3.41 -20.53 -3.32
N LEU A 187 -4.48 -19.77 -3.06
CA LEU A 187 -5.05 -19.72 -1.72
C LEU A 187 -5.69 -21.06 -1.36
N PRO A 188 -5.58 -21.51 -0.08
CA PRO A 188 -6.25 -22.72 0.36
C PRO A 188 -7.77 -22.64 0.17
N CYS A 189 -8.34 -23.61 -0.56
CA CYS A 189 -9.76 -23.69 -0.86
C CYS A 189 -10.37 -24.93 -0.19
N HIS A 190 -11.02 -24.75 0.95
CA HIS A 190 -11.71 -25.83 1.64
C HIS A 190 -13.13 -25.99 1.09
N THR A 191 -13.45 -27.15 0.53
CA THR A 191 -14.80 -27.48 0.04
C THR A 191 -15.49 -28.44 0.99
N PHE A 192 -16.78 -28.22 1.20
CA PHE A 192 -17.59 -29.04 2.10
C PHE A 192 -18.99 -29.29 1.49
N PRO A 193 -19.61 -30.44 1.79
CA PRO A 193 -20.97 -30.72 1.36
C PRO A 193 -21.96 -29.81 2.11
N THR A 194 -22.99 -29.34 1.41
CA THR A 194 -24.07 -28.53 1.99
C THR A 194 -25.33 -29.36 2.25
N ASP A 195 -26.22 -28.84 3.10
CA ASP A 195 -27.48 -29.50 3.47
C ASP A 195 -28.41 -29.74 2.26
N ASP A 196 -28.30 -28.89 1.22
CA ASP A 196 -29.05 -29.03 -0.05
C ASP A 196 -28.45 -30.08 -1.00
N GLY A 197 -27.42 -30.84 -0.56
CA GLY A 197 -26.74 -31.86 -1.37
C GLY A 197 -25.73 -31.30 -2.37
N GLY A 198 -25.39 -30.02 -2.27
CA GLY A 198 -24.37 -29.36 -3.08
C GLY A 198 -22.97 -29.48 -2.47
N ILE A 199 -21.98 -28.93 -3.18
CA ILE A 199 -20.64 -28.67 -2.65
C ILE A 199 -20.47 -27.16 -2.63
N ASP A 200 -20.14 -26.61 -1.48
CA ASP A 200 -19.79 -25.20 -1.34
C ASP A 200 -18.31 -25.06 -0.98
N MET A 201 -17.77 -23.88 -1.26
CA MET A 201 -16.37 -23.55 -1.03
C MET A 201 -16.29 -22.46 0.05
N LYS A 202 -15.50 -22.71 1.09
CA LYS A 202 -15.17 -21.69 2.06
C LYS A 202 -14.39 -20.57 1.38
N CYS A 203 -14.80 -19.33 1.60
CA CYS A 203 -14.07 -18.15 1.15
C CYS A 203 -12.63 -18.19 1.70
N PRO A 204 -11.59 -18.13 0.85
CA PRO A 204 -10.19 -18.13 1.29
C PRO A 204 -9.79 -16.84 1.99
N THR A 205 -10.52 -15.74 1.79
CA THR A 205 -10.49 -14.56 2.66
C THR A 205 -11.63 -14.66 3.67
N GLU A 206 -11.51 -14.01 4.83
CA GLU A 206 -12.55 -14.14 5.85
C GLU A 206 -13.94 -13.81 5.31
N ILE A 207 -14.06 -12.76 4.50
CA ILE A 207 -15.31 -12.38 3.86
C ILE A 207 -15.08 -12.05 2.38
N ALA A 208 -16.10 -12.27 1.55
CA ALA A 208 -16.15 -11.75 0.19
C ALA A 208 -16.51 -10.25 0.21
N ILE A 209 -15.73 -9.45 -0.50
CA ILE A 209 -15.90 -7.98 -0.56
C ILE A 209 -16.44 -7.62 -1.94
N SER A 210 -17.51 -6.84 -2.00
CA SER A 210 -18.03 -6.30 -3.26
C SER A 210 -17.26 -5.06 -3.68
N ASP A 211 -17.27 -4.72 -4.97
CA ASP A 211 -16.57 -3.53 -5.51
C ASP A 211 -16.97 -2.24 -4.77
N ARG A 212 -18.23 -2.11 -4.38
CA ARG A 212 -18.71 -0.96 -3.59
C ARG A 212 -18.02 -0.89 -2.22
N ARG A 213 -17.89 -2.04 -1.55
CA ARG A 213 -17.22 -2.13 -0.23
C ARG A 213 -15.72 -1.93 -0.33
N GLU A 214 -15.11 -2.47 -1.38
CA GLU A 214 -13.70 -2.24 -1.72
C GLU A 214 -13.43 -0.74 -1.82
N ALA A 215 -14.22 -0.01 -2.61
CA ALA A 215 -14.06 1.43 -2.77
C ALA A 215 -14.32 2.22 -1.47
N GLU A 216 -15.32 1.82 -0.66
CA GLU A 216 -15.58 2.40 0.66
C GLU A 216 -14.39 2.19 1.62
N LEU A 217 -13.77 1.00 1.62
CA LEU A 217 -12.61 0.68 2.43
C LEU A 217 -11.36 1.43 1.97
N ALA A 218 -11.09 1.45 0.67
CA ALA A 218 -9.98 2.20 0.07
C ALA A 218 -10.08 3.69 0.40
N LYS A 219 -11.28 4.29 0.32
CA LYS A 219 -11.54 5.68 0.72
C LYS A 219 -11.25 5.93 2.21
N ASN A 220 -11.39 4.90 3.04
CA ASN A 220 -11.09 4.96 4.48
C ASN A 220 -9.64 4.61 4.82
N GLY A 221 -8.78 4.40 3.83
CA GLY A 221 -7.34 4.17 4.02
C GLY A 221 -6.96 2.73 4.35
N PHE A 222 -7.81 1.77 3.96
CA PHE A 222 -7.53 0.33 4.07
C PHE A 222 -7.10 -0.25 2.73
N ILE A 223 -6.44 -1.41 2.79
CA ILE A 223 -5.99 -2.18 1.64
C ILE A 223 -6.76 -3.52 1.63
N PRO A 224 -7.94 -3.56 0.99
CA PRO A 224 -8.78 -4.75 0.92
C PRO A 224 -8.18 -5.83 0.01
N LEU A 225 -8.02 -7.04 0.52
CA LEU A 225 -7.77 -8.26 -0.23
C LEU A 225 -9.11 -8.86 -0.66
N VAL A 226 -9.44 -8.75 -1.94
CA VAL A 226 -10.73 -9.16 -2.49
C VAL A 226 -10.60 -10.56 -3.09
N HIS A 227 -11.34 -11.52 -2.54
CA HIS A 227 -11.44 -12.86 -3.12
C HIS A 227 -12.21 -12.85 -4.44
N ARG A 228 -11.66 -13.52 -5.46
CA ARG A 228 -12.35 -13.76 -6.72
C ARG A 228 -13.26 -14.96 -6.56
N LYS A 229 -14.58 -14.70 -6.60
CA LYS A 229 -15.63 -15.71 -6.42
C LYS A 229 -15.38 -16.99 -7.23
N ASN A 230 -15.55 -18.14 -6.57
CA ASN A 230 -15.40 -19.49 -7.13
C ASN A 230 -14.00 -19.82 -7.68
N THR A 231 -12.97 -19.13 -7.21
CA THR A 231 -11.57 -19.41 -7.60
C THR A 231 -10.67 -19.42 -6.38
N ASP A 232 -9.43 -19.87 -6.52
CA ASP A 232 -8.37 -19.84 -5.51
C ASP A 232 -7.54 -18.54 -5.55
N TYR A 233 -8.04 -17.50 -6.24
CA TYR A 233 -7.38 -16.22 -6.40
C TYR A 233 -8.01 -15.16 -5.51
N ALA A 234 -7.17 -14.27 -4.98
CA ALA A 234 -7.59 -12.98 -4.45
C ALA A 234 -6.73 -11.87 -5.07
N ALA A 235 -7.16 -10.62 -4.97
CA ALA A 235 -6.37 -9.50 -5.45
C ALA A 235 -6.54 -8.27 -4.56
N PHE A 236 -5.47 -7.51 -4.40
CA PHE A 236 -5.54 -6.14 -3.91
C PHE A 236 -5.90 -5.23 -5.08
N ILE A 237 -7.14 -4.73 -5.14
CA ILE A 237 -7.57 -3.82 -6.20
C ILE A 237 -6.90 -2.45 -6.03
N GLY A 238 -6.94 -1.95 -4.79
CA GLY A 238 -6.28 -0.74 -4.32
C GLY A 238 -5.07 -0.99 -3.41
N ALA A 239 -4.17 -0.01 -3.34
CA ALA A 239 -3.14 0.08 -2.31
C ALA A 239 -3.06 1.51 -1.78
N GLN A 240 -4.10 1.92 -1.03
CA GLN A 240 -4.16 3.21 -0.36
C GLN A 240 -3.42 3.16 0.96
N SER A 241 -2.76 4.25 1.33
CA SER A 241 -2.24 4.44 2.68
C SER A 241 -3.35 4.84 3.65
N LEU A 242 -3.03 4.87 4.94
CA LEU A 242 -3.93 5.32 5.99
C LEU A 242 -4.29 6.81 5.86
N GLN A 243 -3.43 7.60 5.20
CA GLN A 243 -3.62 9.03 5.04
C GLN A 243 -4.95 9.36 4.35
N LYS A 244 -5.68 10.32 4.93
CA LYS A 244 -6.79 10.98 4.23
C LYS A 244 -6.22 12.18 3.46
N PRO A 245 -6.12 12.13 2.12
CA PRO A 245 -5.59 13.24 1.35
C PRO A 245 -6.46 14.48 1.54
N ALA A 246 -5.82 15.64 1.68
CA ALA A 246 -6.50 16.92 1.79
C ALA A 246 -7.07 17.35 0.42
N GLU A 247 -8.24 17.98 0.46
CA GLU A 247 -8.84 18.63 -0.70
C GLU A 247 -8.42 20.11 -0.70
N TYR A 248 -7.94 20.58 -1.85
CA TYR A 248 -7.50 21.95 -2.07
C TYR A 248 -8.40 22.63 -3.11
N TYR A 249 -8.39 23.96 -3.13
CA TYR A 249 -9.08 24.72 -4.17
C TYR A 249 -8.49 24.50 -5.56
N ASP A 250 -7.16 24.32 -5.63
CA ASP A 250 -6.45 23.97 -6.86
C ASP A 250 -6.59 22.47 -7.15
N SER A 251 -6.99 22.16 -8.39
CA SER A 251 -7.15 20.78 -8.84
C SER A 251 -5.83 20.03 -8.88
N ASP A 252 -4.74 20.72 -9.19
CA ASP A 252 -3.42 20.11 -9.31
C ASP A 252 -2.85 19.79 -7.93
N ALA A 253 -2.99 20.71 -6.97
CA ALA A 253 -2.69 20.43 -5.56
C ALA A 253 -3.48 19.23 -5.01
N THR A 254 -4.77 19.13 -5.34
CA THR A 254 -5.62 17.98 -4.95
C THR A 254 -5.15 16.69 -5.63
N ALA A 255 -4.77 16.74 -6.90
CA ALA A 255 -4.22 15.58 -7.60
C ALA A 255 -2.91 15.10 -6.94
N ASN A 256 -2.02 16.02 -6.59
CA ASN A 256 -0.76 15.72 -5.90
C ASN A 256 -0.98 15.09 -4.52
N ALA A 257 -1.91 15.62 -3.73
CA ALA A 257 -2.29 15.05 -2.44
C ALA A 257 -2.80 13.61 -2.60
N ASN A 258 -3.66 13.36 -3.58
CA ASN A 258 -4.17 12.01 -3.87
C ASN A 258 -3.07 11.04 -4.35
N LEU A 259 -2.09 11.50 -5.12
CA LEU A 259 -0.94 10.68 -5.52
C LEU A 259 -0.08 10.30 -4.30
N SER A 260 0.14 11.25 -3.38
CA SER A 260 0.97 11.03 -2.18
C SER A 260 0.38 10.02 -1.20
N ALA A 261 -0.95 9.87 -1.18
CA ALA A 261 -1.66 8.94 -0.31
C ALA A 261 -1.68 7.50 -0.85
N ARG A 262 -1.09 7.23 -2.01
CA ARG A 262 -1.08 5.90 -2.65
C ARG A 262 0.30 5.25 -2.51
N LEU A 263 0.31 4.02 -1.99
CA LEU A 263 1.54 3.29 -1.72
C LEU A 263 2.39 3.01 -2.97
N PRO A 264 1.84 2.65 -4.14
CA PRO A 264 2.67 2.40 -5.34
C PRO A 264 3.57 3.58 -5.72
N TYR A 265 3.05 4.81 -5.62
CA TYR A 265 3.83 6.02 -5.91
C TYR A 265 4.77 6.37 -4.76
N LEU A 266 4.35 6.12 -3.52
CA LEU A 266 5.21 6.31 -2.36
C LEU A 266 6.41 5.36 -2.35
N PHE A 267 6.24 4.11 -2.79
CA PHE A 267 7.36 3.16 -2.97
C PHE A 267 8.36 3.67 -4.00
N ALA A 268 7.89 4.20 -5.14
CA ALA A 268 8.77 4.79 -6.13
C ALA A 268 9.56 5.97 -5.54
N CYS A 269 8.87 6.91 -4.89
CA CYS A 269 9.49 8.06 -4.22
C CYS A 269 10.51 7.64 -3.15
N SER A 270 10.14 6.65 -2.32
CA SER A 270 11.00 6.11 -1.26
C SER A 270 12.28 5.50 -1.83
N ARG A 271 12.18 4.76 -2.94
CA ARG A 271 13.34 4.17 -3.61
C ARG A 271 14.24 5.22 -4.25
N PHE A 272 13.69 6.29 -4.82
CA PHE A 272 14.49 7.44 -5.26
C PHE A 272 15.21 8.13 -4.10
N ALA A 273 14.55 8.28 -2.95
CA ALA A 273 15.19 8.82 -1.74
C ALA A 273 16.37 7.94 -1.27
N HIS A 274 16.20 6.61 -1.29
CA HIS A 274 17.29 5.66 -1.00
C HIS A 274 18.47 5.82 -1.96
N TYR A 275 18.20 5.88 -3.26
CA TYR A 275 19.27 6.09 -4.24
C TYR A 275 19.97 7.43 -4.05
N LEU A 276 19.21 8.52 -3.91
CA LEU A 276 19.76 9.86 -3.72
C LEU A 276 20.64 9.92 -2.47
N LYS A 277 20.19 9.32 -1.36
CA LYS A 277 20.97 9.26 -0.12
C LYS A 277 22.33 8.59 -0.33
N CYS A 278 22.38 7.49 -1.08
CA CYS A 278 23.63 6.78 -1.37
C CYS A 278 24.52 7.55 -2.36
N ILE A 279 24.00 7.89 -3.55
CA ILE A 279 24.83 8.48 -4.62
C ILE A 279 25.32 9.88 -4.29
N VAL A 280 24.51 10.70 -3.59
CA VAL A 280 24.91 12.07 -3.23
C VAL A 280 25.95 12.01 -2.14
N ARG A 281 25.80 11.09 -1.17
CA ARG A 281 26.79 10.90 -0.09
C ARG A 281 28.16 10.54 -0.64
N ASP A 282 28.23 9.71 -1.67
CA ASP A 282 29.50 9.34 -2.33
C ASP A 282 30.13 10.51 -3.11
N LYS A 283 29.35 11.54 -3.44
CA LYS A 283 29.82 12.76 -4.14
C LYS A 283 30.21 13.90 -3.20
N ILE A 284 29.94 13.80 -1.90
CA ILE A 284 30.33 14.82 -0.92
C ILE A 284 31.86 14.95 -0.92
N GLY A 285 32.36 16.18 -1.05
CA GLY A 285 33.79 16.49 -1.14
C GLY A 285 34.35 16.56 -2.56
N SER A 286 33.55 16.26 -3.59
CA SER A 286 33.92 16.55 -4.98
C SER A 286 33.70 18.03 -5.33
N PHE A 287 34.53 18.58 -6.23
CA PHE A 287 34.34 19.92 -6.77
C PHE A 287 33.12 19.93 -7.67
N LYS A 288 32.02 20.52 -7.19
CA LYS A 288 30.75 20.61 -7.90
C LYS A 288 30.12 21.96 -7.65
N GLU A 289 29.96 22.73 -8.72
CA GLU A 289 29.15 23.96 -8.71
C GLU A 289 27.67 23.63 -8.89
N ARG A 290 26.77 24.59 -8.60
CA ARG A 290 25.31 24.44 -8.75
C ARG A 290 24.91 23.85 -10.10
N ASP A 291 25.44 24.40 -11.19
CA ASP A 291 25.12 23.97 -12.56
C ASP A 291 25.63 22.58 -12.90
N GLU A 292 26.70 22.14 -12.25
CA GLU A 292 27.19 20.77 -12.38
C GLU A 292 26.33 19.80 -11.60
N MET A 293 25.87 20.18 -10.41
CA MET A 293 24.93 19.39 -9.61
C MET A 293 23.59 19.23 -10.33
N GLN A 294 23.04 20.31 -10.88
CA GLN A 294 21.77 20.25 -11.60
C GLN A 294 21.85 19.35 -12.84
N ARG A 295 22.93 19.46 -13.63
CA ARG A 295 23.14 18.59 -14.80
C ARG A 295 23.28 17.13 -14.37
N TRP A 296 24.12 16.86 -13.39
CA TRP A 296 24.37 15.49 -12.93
C TRP A 296 23.09 14.82 -12.37
N LEU A 297 22.30 15.53 -11.57
CA LEU A 297 21.05 14.99 -11.02
C LEU A 297 19.97 14.80 -12.09
N ASN A 298 19.88 15.71 -13.07
CA ASN A 298 18.97 15.55 -14.21
C ASN A 298 19.38 14.35 -15.08
N ASP A 299 20.66 14.23 -15.45
CA ASP A 299 21.16 13.09 -16.23
C ASP A 299 20.93 11.76 -15.49
N TRP A 300 21.11 11.76 -14.17
CA TRP A 300 20.85 10.59 -13.35
C TRP A 300 19.37 10.18 -13.34
N VAL A 301 18.44 11.11 -13.07
CA VAL A 301 17.01 10.79 -12.97
C VAL A 301 16.42 10.38 -14.32
N MET A 302 16.93 10.92 -15.42
CA MET A 302 16.49 10.59 -16.78
C MET A 302 16.71 9.12 -17.16
N ASN A 303 17.62 8.39 -16.49
CA ASN A 303 17.77 6.95 -16.69
C ASN A 303 16.54 6.14 -16.28
N TYR A 304 15.67 6.72 -15.44
CA TYR A 304 14.45 6.09 -14.95
C TYR A 304 13.18 6.66 -15.58
N VAL A 305 13.32 7.58 -16.53
CA VAL A 305 12.23 8.16 -17.31
C VAL A 305 12.02 7.34 -18.58
N ASP A 306 10.77 7.02 -18.86
CA ASP A 306 10.35 6.45 -20.14
C ASP A 306 10.36 7.52 -21.22
N GLY A 307 11.10 7.30 -22.30
CA GLY A 307 11.23 8.26 -23.40
C GLY A 307 9.99 8.34 -24.29
N ASP A 308 9.17 7.29 -24.33
CA ASP A 308 7.89 7.28 -25.05
C ASP A 308 6.76 6.69 -24.17
N PRO A 309 6.33 7.43 -23.13
CA PRO A 309 5.36 6.96 -22.16
C PRO A 309 3.97 6.69 -22.77
N ALA A 310 3.70 7.23 -23.97
CA ALA A 310 2.43 7.02 -24.65
C ALA A 310 2.33 5.59 -25.22
N ASN A 311 3.40 5.10 -25.84
CA ASN A 311 3.38 3.84 -26.59
C ASN A 311 4.05 2.67 -25.85
N SER A 312 4.81 2.93 -24.79
CA SER A 312 5.51 1.89 -24.03
C SER A 312 4.57 0.85 -23.40
N SER A 313 5.06 -0.40 -23.38
CA SER A 313 4.38 -1.53 -22.74
C SER A 313 4.32 -1.38 -21.22
N ILE A 314 3.45 -2.18 -20.58
CA ILE A 314 3.32 -2.22 -19.12
C ILE A 314 4.66 -2.60 -18.46
N GLU A 315 5.39 -3.56 -19.04
CA GLU A 315 6.69 -3.97 -18.51
C GLU A 315 7.71 -2.82 -18.55
N THR A 316 7.79 -2.07 -19.66
CA THR A 316 8.70 -0.93 -19.77
C THR A 316 8.36 0.14 -18.74
N LYS A 317 7.06 0.47 -18.58
CA LYS A 317 6.55 1.42 -17.59
C LYS A 317 6.77 0.97 -16.14
N ALA A 318 6.84 -0.35 -15.91
CA ALA A 318 7.14 -0.90 -14.58
C ALA A 318 8.64 -0.80 -14.25
N ARG A 319 9.52 -1.02 -15.24
CA ARG A 319 10.99 -0.89 -15.09
C ARG A 319 11.46 0.56 -15.04
N ARG A 320 10.72 1.47 -15.69
CA ARG A 320 10.94 2.92 -15.70
C ARG A 320 9.71 3.61 -15.13
N PRO A 321 9.67 3.87 -13.81
CA PRO A 321 8.43 4.27 -13.13
C PRO A 321 7.98 5.71 -13.45
N LEU A 322 8.82 6.52 -14.10
CA LEU A 322 8.57 7.93 -14.35
C LEU A 322 8.22 8.19 -15.83
N ALA A 323 7.13 8.93 -16.04
CA ALA A 323 6.78 9.47 -17.34
C ALA A 323 7.51 10.79 -17.66
N ALA A 324 7.89 11.56 -16.63
CA ALA A 324 8.72 12.76 -16.74
C ALA A 324 9.40 13.05 -15.40
N ALA A 325 10.52 13.78 -15.44
CA ALA A 325 11.21 14.26 -14.25
C ALA A 325 11.85 15.62 -14.51
N GLU A 326 11.93 16.44 -13.47
CA GLU A 326 12.62 17.73 -13.49
C GLU A 326 13.34 17.95 -12.15
N VAL A 327 14.58 18.44 -12.20
CA VAL A 327 15.38 18.76 -11.01
C VAL A 327 15.79 20.22 -11.05
N ILE A 328 15.44 20.95 -9.99
CA ILE A 328 15.84 22.34 -9.77
C ILE A 328 16.80 22.39 -8.59
N VAL A 329 17.98 22.96 -8.79
CA VAL A 329 19.00 23.12 -7.73
C VAL A 329 19.23 24.60 -7.44
N GLU A 330 19.10 24.97 -6.17
CA GLU A 330 19.27 26.33 -5.65
C GLU A 330 20.47 26.36 -4.69
N ASP A 331 21.23 27.46 -4.70
CA ASP A 331 22.29 27.72 -3.73
C ASP A 331 21.69 28.05 -2.36
N VAL A 332 22.31 27.55 -1.28
CA VAL A 332 21.95 27.95 0.08
C VAL A 332 22.70 29.23 0.42
N GLU A 333 21.97 30.35 0.49
CA GLU A 333 22.55 31.66 0.81
C GLU A 333 23.31 31.61 2.14
N GLY A 334 24.54 32.15 2.13
CA GLY A 334 25.41 32.17 3.31
C GLY A 334 26.12 30.85 3.63
N ASN A 335 25.95 29.79 2.82
CA ASN A 335 26.61 28.51 3.05
C ASN A 335 27.23 27.91 1.76
N PRO A 336 28.47 28.30 1.39
CA PRO A 336 29.13 27.80 0.19
C PRO A 336 29.27 26.27 0.17
N GLY A 337 28.96 25.65 -0.97
CA GLY A 337 28.98 24.19 -1.16
C GLY A 337 27.73 23.46 -0.66
N TYR A 338 26.75 24.18 -0.10
CA TYR A 338 25.43 23.63 0.24
C TYR A 338 24.41 24.03 -0.83
N TYR A 339 23.66 23.03 -1.28
CA TYR A 339 22.63 23.19 -2.30
C TYR A 339 21.31 22.61 -1.83
N GLN A 340 20.21 23.21 -2.26
CA GLN A 340 18.87 22.65 -2.10
C GLN A 340 18.37 22.13 -3.45
N ALA A 341 18.07 20.84 -3.54
CA ALA A 341 17.52 20.23 -4.75
C ALA A 341 16.02 19.92 -4.57
N LYS A 342 15.20 20.32 -5.54
CA LYS A 342 13.77 19.98 -5.65
C LYS A 342 13.59 19.04 -6.83
N PHE A 343 13.09 17.83 -6.56
CA PHE A 343 12.79 16.83 -7.59
C PHE A 343 11.29 16.80 -7.85
N PHE A 344 10.90 17.03 -9.09
CA PHE A 344 9.54 16.86 -9.57
C PHE A 344 9.49 15.55 -10.36
N LEU A 345 8.85 14.54 -9.80
CA LEU A 345 8.79 13.20 -10.36
C LEU A 345 7.34 12.91 -10.79
N ARG A 346 7.09 12.80 -12.10
CA ARG A 346 5.77 12.47 -12.63
C ARG A 346 5.70 10.97 -12.92
N PRO A 347 4.96 10.17 -12.13
CA PRO A 347 4.83 8.74 -12.37
C PRO A 347 3.91 8.43 -13.56
N HIS A 348 3.95 7.19 -14.06
CA HIS A 348 2.87 6.68 -14.91
C HIS A 348 1.58 6.51 -14.11
N PHE A 349 0.47 7.06 -14.60
CA PHE A 349 -0.82 6.92 -13.93
C PHE A 349 -1.39 5.52 -14.09
N GLN A 350 -1.86 4.96 -12.98
CA GLN A 350 -2.63 3.72 -12.94
C GLN A 350 -4.13 4.02 -12.94
N LEU A 351 -4.93 3.15 -13.55
CA LEU A 351 -6.38 3.27 -13.58
C LEU A 351 -6.96 3.05 -12.17
N GLU A 352 -7.70 4.04 -11.66
CA GLU A 352 -8.35 3.96 -10.33
C GLU A 352 -9.85 3.65 -10.41
N GLY A 353 -10.51 4.11 -11.48
CA GLY A 353 -11.95 3.96 -11.64
C GLY A 353 -12.42 4.56 -12.95
N LEU A 354 -13.56 4.09 -13.44
CA LEU A 354 -14.17 4.54 -14.68
C LEU A 354 -15.68 4.59 -14.51
N THR A 355 -16.27 5.78 -14.64
CA THR A 355 -17.72 5.93 -14.69
C THR A 355 -18.18 5.90 -16.14
N VAL A 356 -18.91 4.85 -16.53
CA VAL A 356 -19.43 4.70 -17.90
C VAL A 356 -20.90 5.11 -17.93
N SER A 357 -21.24 6.01 -18.85
CA SER A 357 -22.64 6.31 -19.19
C SER A 357 -22.95 5.82 -20.60
N LEU A 358 -23.85 4.85 -20.72
CA LEU A 358 -24.31 4.33 -22.00
C LEU A 358 -25.55 5.11 -22.45
N ARG A 359 -25.51 5.65 -23.66
CA ARG A 359 -26.64 6.38 -24.26
C ARG A 359 -27.00 5.74 -25.60
N MET A 360 -28.25 5.31 -25.74
CA MET A 360 -28.77 4.91 -27.05
C MET A 360 -29.04 6.16 -27.87
N VAL A 361 -28.39 6.27 -29.02
CA VAL A 361 -28.49 7.42 -29.91
C VAL A 361 -28.79 6.94 -31.33
N ALA A 362 -29.77 7.56 -31.99
CA ALA A 362 -30.12 7.24 -33.38
C ALA A 362 -29.03 7.66 -34.39
N LYS A 363 -28.23 8.68 -34.03
CA LYS A 363 -27.04 9.12 -34.78
C LYS A 363 -25.97 9.49 -33.77
N LEU A 364 -24.76 9.00 -33.98
CA LEU A 364 -23.62 9.31 -33.11
C LEU A 364 -23.39 10.83 -33.07
N PRO A 365 -23.15 11.42 -31.88
CA PRO A 365 -22.89 12.85 -31.74
C PRO A 365 -21.74 13.35 -32.62
N SER A 366 -20.67 12.56 -32.76
CA SER A 366 -19.52 12.87 -33.64
C SER A 366 -19.89 13.01 -35.12
N LEU A 367 -21.03 12.48 -35.55
CA LEU A 367 -21.53 12.58 -36.92
C LEU A 367 -22.60 13.69 -37.08
N LYS A 368 -22.97 14.40 -36.01
CA LYS A 368 -23.96 15.49 -36.05
C LYS A 368 -23.34 16.84 -36.39
N ASP A 369 -22.10 17.10 -35.97
CA ASP A 369 -21.43 18.39 -36.15
C ASP A 369 -20.70 18.53 -37.51
N VAL A 370 -20.97 17.63 -38.46
CA VAL A 370 -20.37 17.64 -39.82
C VAL A 370 -21.42 17.95 -40.89
N ALA A 371 -22.50 18.67 -40.53
CA ALA A 371 -23.59 19.03 -41.44
C ALA A 371 -23.84 20.54 -41.47
#